data_AF-A0A835Q990-F1
#
_entry.id   AF-A0A835Q990-F1
#
_cell.length_a   1.000
_cell.length_b   1.000
_cell.length_c   1.000
_cell.angle_alpha   90.00
_cell.angle_beta   90.00
_cell.angle_gamma   90.00
#
_symmetry.space_group_name_H-M   'P 1'
#
loop_
_entity.id
_entity.type
_entity.pdbx_description
1 polymer ?
#
loop_
_entity_poly.entity_id
_entity_poly.type
_entity_poly.pdbx_seq_one_letter_code
_entity_poly.pdbx_strand_id
1 'polypeptide(L)'
;MDAPLLRPTDQRTGGWQTFPFIIGAIMGVSMVTYGVSSNLEVYLINAFNIGRFDAAQIYGIASGCISLAPIVGGIVADSMVGCSTVLGGATAACFVSMLLFTSTAVLPSLRPPTCYSATLCEPPTAIQLAILFFAVALMAVGVAGTRYNGMTMGANQLSSQTDRDAFFNWSFVALYLSSIAGATLLVYIQDSVSWPWGFGLCTAVAALALLLYLCGRPFYLRTKPNNNDNNNAFVRFGREGKLLIGLLPIISSGILLSATISVQASITVLQAMAMDRHLGRRFLVPAGSINASVLATASASIAVLDRTKCRLQPPLRRIAIGHVVNAFAMAAMALTESRRLAISAAKPLSVLWLVPSLVLIGFGEAFHFPGTVAFYYSEFPASLRSTATGTYAVVSGLGYYVSSASIAALRRSTGWLKDDINKSRRQEKNGLEELD
;
A
#
# COMPACT_ATOMS: atom_id res chain seq x y z
N MET A 1 -29.68 14.59 -20.67
CA MET A 1 -30.10 15.82 -19.95
C MET A 1 -30.60 15.35 -18.60
N ASP A 2 -29.70 15.21 -17.63
CA ASP A 2 -30.01 14.65 -16.32
C ASP A 2 -30.51 15.76 -15.41
N ALA A 3 -31.65 15.53 -14.77
CA ALA A 3 -32.29 16.47 -13.86
C ALA A 3 -31.35 16.78 -12.67
N PRO A 4 -31.35 18.03 -12.17
CA PRO A 4 -30.50 18.39 -11.04
C PRO A 4 -30.92 17.59 -9.79
N LEU A 5 -29.97 16.89 -9.17
CA LEU A 5 -30.10 16.07 -7.96
C LEU A 5 -30.48 16.85 -6.68
N LEU A 6 -30.87 18.11 -6.78
CA LEU A 6 -31.17 18.97 -5.64
C LEU A 6 -32.61 19.49 -5.74
N ARG A 7 -33.49 18.97 -4.87
CA ARG A 7 -34.70 19.71 -4.50
C ARG A 7 -34.27 20.85 -3.55
N PRO A 8 -34.81 22.08 -3.68
CA PRO A 8 -34.34 23.27 -2.95
C PRO A 8 -34.54 23.27 -1.42
N THR A 9 -34.91 22.17 -0.78
CA THR A 9 -35.36 22.14 0.61
C THR A 9 -34.31 21.67 1.65
N ASP A 10 -33.10 21.27 1.26
CA ASP A 10 -32.05 20.75 2.17
C ASP A 10 -30.78 21.63 2.23
N GLN A 11 -30.90 22.93 2.48
CA GLN A 11 -29.73 23.83 2.62
C GLN A 11 -28.81 23.55 3.85
N ARG A 12 -29.11 22.54 4.69
CA ARG A 12 -28.33 22.23 5.91
C ARG A 12 -27.35 21.06 5.78
N THR A 13 -27.45 20.23 4.74
CA THR A 13 -26.60 19.03 4.56
C THR A 13 -25.77 19.13 3.28
N GLY A 14 -24.63 18.45 3.24
CA GLY A 14 -23.69 18.48 2.13
C GLY A 14 -22.80 19.70 2.10
N GLY A 15 -22.12 19.91 0.97
CA GLY A 15 -21.19 21.01 0.78
C GLY A 15 -19.85 20.81 1.49
N TRP A 16 -19.01 21.85 1.43
CA TRP A 16 -17.65 21.85 1.98
C TRP A 16 -17.58 21.68 3.51
N GLN A 17 -18.67 21.90 4.25
CA GLN A 17 -18.74 21.59 5.69
C GLN A 17 -18.51 20.09 6.01
N THR A 18 -18.74 19.20 5.04
CA THR A 18 -18.48 17.76 5.18
C THR A 18 -17.01 17.39 5.00
N PHE A 19 -16.22 18.27 4.35
CA PHE A 19 -14.82 18.05 3.99
C PHE A 19 -13.93 17.62 5.16
N PRO A 20 -13.86 18.34 6.31
CA PRO A 20 -12.94 17.98 7.39
C PRO A 20 -13.22 16.59 7.98
N PHE A 21 -14.49 16.18 8.04
CA PHE A 21 -14.89 14.88 8.57
C PHE A 21 -14.51 13.73 7.63
N ILE A 22 -14.81 13.88 6.33
CA ILE A 22 -14.51 12.85 5.33
C ILE A 22 -13.00 12.73 5.10
N ILE A 23 -12.32 13.87 4.91
CA ILE A 23 -10.87 13.88 4.70
C ILE A 23 -10.14 13.41 5.95
N GLY A 24 -10.55 13.83 7.15
CA GLY A 24 -9.95 13.37 8.40
C GLY A 24 -10.08 11.85 8.59
N ALA A 25 -11.23 11.27 8.24
CA ALA A 25 -11.41 9.82 8.24
C ALA A 25 -10.49 9.12 7.22
N ILE A 26 -10.42 9.62 5.99
CA ILE A 26 -9.53 9.08 4.93
C ILE A 26 -8.07 9.15 5.36
N MET A 27 -7.63 10.29 5.91
CA MET A 27 -6.26 10.50 6.38
C MET A 27 -5.91 9.56 7.52
N GLY A 28 -6.77 9.43 8.53
CA GLY A 28 -6.51 8.59 9.69
C GLY A 28 -6.40 7.11 9.31
N VAL A 29 -7.32 6.60 8.49
CA VAL A 29 -7.24 5.22 7.99
C VAL A 29 -5.99 5.02 7.13
N SER A 30 -5.69 5.94 6.21
CA SER A 30 -4.52 5.82 5.32
C SER A 30 -3.20 5.86 6.09
N MET A 31 -3.07 6.77 7.06
CA MET A 31 -1.88 6.90 7.92
C MET A 31 -1.61 5.61 8.69
N VAL A 32 -2.65 5.05 9.32
CA VAL A 32 -2.56 3.80 10.09
C VAL A 32 -2.20 2.63 9.18
N THR A 33 -2.91 2.47 8.06
CA THR A 33 -2.64 1.37 7.12
C THR A 33 -1.20 1.41 6.63
N TYR A 34 -0.69 2.57 6.19
CA TYR A 34 0.68 2.66 5.70
C TYR A 34 1.73 2.50 6.81
N GLY A 35 1.44 2.98 8.03
CA GLY A 35 2.32 2.76 9.18
C GLY A 35 2.43 1.28 9.56
N VAL A 36 1.34 0.52 9.49
CA VAL A 36 1.36 -0.92 9.78
C VAL A 36 1.93 -1.71 8.61
N SER A 37 1.50 -1.46 7.37
CA SER A 37 1.93 -2.25 6.21
C SER A 37 3.42 -2.11 5.92
N SER A 38 4.00 -0.92 6.05
CA SER A 38 5.43 -0.67 5.80
C SER A 38 6.35 -1.33 6.82
N ASN A 39 5.85 -1.62 8.03
CA ASN A 39 6.62 -2.22 9.10
C ASN A 39 6.15 -3.63 9.49
N LEU A 40 5.17 -4.18 8.76
CA LEU A 40 4.59 -5.49 9.04
C LEU A 40 5.64 -6.60 8.98
N GLU A 41 6.51 -6.56 7.97
CA GLU A 41 7.59 -7.54 7.81
C GLU A 41 8.56 -7.52 9.01
N VAL A 42 8.96 -6.33 9.46
CA VAL A 42 9.80 -6.15 10.65
C VAL A 42 9.09 -6.67 11.90
N TYR A 43 7.79 -6.43 12.03
CA TYR A 43 7.00 -6.92 13.17
C TYR A 43 6.91 -8.46 13.20
N LEU A 44 6.68 -9.08 12.05
CA LEU A 44 6.65 -10.54 11.93
C LEU A 44 7.99 -11.16 12.34
N ILE A 45 9.10 -10.57 11.90
CA ILE A 45 10.45 -11.06 12.20
C ILE A 45 10.82 -10.83 13.66
N ASN A 46 10.70 -9.60 14.15
CA ASN A 46 11.26 -9.21 15.45
C ASN A 46 10.33 -9.49 16.64
N ALA A 47 9.01 -9.53 16.43
CA ALA A 47 8.04 -9.70 17.52
C ALA A 47 7.32 -11.06 17.48
N PHE A 48 7.19 -11.67 16.30
CA PHE A 48 6.54 -12.97 16.11
C PHE A 48 7.50 -14.11 15.81
N ASN A 49 8.82 -13.87 15.82
CA ASN A 49 9.86 -14.88 15.54
C ASN A 49 9.67 -15.61 14.20
N ILE A 50 9.06 -14.95 13.20
CA ILE A 50 8.83 -15.53 11.87
C ILE A 50 10.10 -15.33 11.01
N GLY A 51 10.48 -16.38 10.28
CA GLY A 51 11.62 -16.31 9.35
C GLY A 51 11.44 -15.23 8.29
N ARG A 52 12.54 -14.61 7.85
CA ARG A 52 12.52 -13.48 6.89
C ARG A 52 11.77 -13.83 5.60
N PHE A 53 11.97 -15.05 5.11
CA PHE A 53 11.28 -15.53 3.91
C PHE A 53 9.76 -15.61 4.10
N ASP A 54 9.33 -16.23 5.20
CA ASP A 54 7.90 -16.41 5.49
C ASP A 54 7.24 -15.04 5.78
N ALA A 55 7.96 -14.12 6.41
CA ALA A 55 7.52 -12.74 6.62
C ALA A 55 7.32 -11.98 5.29
N ALA A 56 8.26 -12.08 4.34
CA ALA A 56 8.13 -11.49 3.00
C ALA A 56 6.91 -12.05 2.24
N GLN A 57 6.64 -13.36 2.39
CA GLN A 57 5.47 -13.99 1.78
C GLN A 57 4.15 -13.49 2.38
N ILE A 58 4.08 -13.45 3.71
CA ILE A 58 2.90 -12.91 4.42
C ILE A 58 2.67 -11.45 4.02
N TYR A 59 3.74 -10.64 3.94
CA TYR A 59 3.67 -9.26 3.48
C TYR A 59 3.13 -9.15 2.06
N GLY A 60 3.63 -9.95 1.12
CA GLY A 60 3.17 -9.95 -0.27
C GLY A 60 1.69 -10.30 -0.39
N ILE A 61 1.24 -11.35 0.29
CA ILE A 61 -0.18 -11.76 0.31
C ILE A 61 -1.05 -10.67 0.95
N ALA A 62 -0.65 -10.14 2.11
CA ALA A 62 -1.39 -9.08 2.79
C ALA A 62 -1.51 -7.81 1.93
N SER A 63 -0.43 -7.39 1.28
CA SER A 63 -0.40 -6.22 0.41
C SER A 63 -1.22 -6.42 -0.87
N GLY A 64 -1.28 -7.65 -1.39
CA GLY A 64 -2.20 -8.04 -2.47
C GLY A 64 -3.66 -7.87 -2.06
N CYS A 65 -4.06 -8.38 -0.89
CA CYS A 65 -5.41 -8.21 -0.33
C CYS A 65 -5.76 -6.73 -0.14
N ILE A 66 -4.85 -5.95 0.46
CA ILE A 66 -5.02 -4.50 0.69
C ILE A 66 -5.21 -3.75 -0.62
N SER A 67 -4.48 -4.12 -1.67
CA SER A 67 -4.59 -3.52 -3.00
C SER A 67 -5.96 -3.79 -3.64
N LEU A 68 -6.53 -4.97 -3.45
CA LEU A 68 -7.82 -5.38 -4.02
C LEU A 68 -9.02 -4.88 -3.23
N ALA A 69 -8.87 -4.60 -1.93
CA ALA A 69 -9.97 -4.28 -1.04
C ALA A 69 -10.86 -3.09 -1.50
N PRO A 70 -10.33 -1.98 -2.05
CA PRO A 70 -11.14 -0.89 -2.59
C PRO A 70 -12.11 -1.31 -3.71
N ILE A 71 -11.79 -2.35 -4.48
CA ILE A 71 -12.67 -2.87 -5.55
C ILE A 71 -13.89 -3.56 -4.94
N VAL A 72 -13.64 -4.43 -3.96
CA VAL A 72 -14.71 -5.11 -3.23
C VAL A 72 -15.60 -4.07 -2.51
N GLY A 73 -14.97 -3.07 -1.88
CA GLY A 73 -15.69 -1.96 -1.26
C GLY A 73 -16.57 -1.20 -2.25
N GLY A 74 -16.07 -0.90 -3.45
CA GLY A 74 -16.84 -0.22 -4.51
C GLY A 74 -18.04 -1.04 -4.97
N ILE A 75 -17.84 -2.35 -5.21
CA ILE A 75 -18.94 -3.26 -5.59
C ILE A 75 -20.02 -3.29 -4.50
N VAL A 76 -19.62 -3.39 -3.22
CA VAL A 76 -20.57 -3.40 -2.09
C VAL A 76 -21.28 -2.06 -1.94
N ALA A 77 -20.59 -0.94 -2.17
CA ALA A 77 -21.19 0.38 -2.15
C ALA A 77 -22.27 0.52 -3.24
N ASP A 78 -21.95 0.13 -4.47
CA ASP A 78 -22.83 0.31 -5.62
C ASP A 78 -24.03 -0.65 -5.58
N SER A 79 -23.83 -1.88 -5.11
CA SER A 79 -24.86 -2.95 -5.14
C SER A 79 -25.73 -3.05 -3.89
N MET A 80 -25.26 -2.63 -2.71
CA MET A 80 -25.94 -2.94 -1.45
C MET A 80 -26.21 -1.72 -0.57
N VAL A 81 -25.16 -0.97 -0.18
CA VAL A 81 -25.23 -0.11 1.03
C VAL A 81 -24.83 1.36 0.82
N GLY A 82 -24.30 1.73 -0.35
CA GLY A 82 -23.80 3.07 -0.66
C GLY A 82 -22.43 3.40 -0.05
N CYS A 83 -21.73 4.38 -0.63
CA CYS A 83 -20.35 4.74 -0.26
C CYS A 83 -20.20 5.22 1.19
N SER A 84 -21.20 5.92 1.73
CA SER A 84 -21.19 6.41 3.11
C SER A 84 -21.18 5.29 4.14
N THR A 85 -21.90 4.19 3.87
CA THR A 85 -21.93 3.03 4.76
C THR A 85 -20.62 2.26 4.67
N VAL A 86 -20.05 2.11 3.46
CA VAL A 86 -18.74 1.47 3.27
C VAL A 86 -17.63 2.24 3.98
N LEU A 87 -17.59 3.58 3.89
CA LEU A 87 -16.60 4.38 4.64
C LEU A 87 -16.78 4.23 6.16
N GLY A 88 -18.02 4.20 6.65
CA GLY A 88 -18.30 3.99 8.08
C GLY A 88 -17.86 2.62 8.59
N GLY A 89 -18.18 1.56 7.84
CA GLY A 89 -17.73 0.20 8.15
C GLY A 89 -16.20 0.07 8.10
N ALA A 90 -15.57 0.72 7.13
CA ALA A 90 -14.12 0.72 6.98
C ALA A 90 -13.39 1.43 8.14
N THR A 91 -13.84 2.60 8.57
CA THR A 91 -13.25 3.29 9.73
C THR A 91 -13.42 2.48 11.01
N ALA A 92 -14.57 1.84 11.21
CA ALA A 92 -14.79 0.94 12.35
C ALA A 92 -13.91 -0.32 12.29
N ALA A 93 -13.80 -0.96 11.12
CA ALA A 93 -12.93 -2.12 10.91
C ALA A 93 -11.45 -1.77 11.15
N CYS A 94 -11.00 -0.59 10.70
CA CYS A 94 -9.65 -0.09 10.96
C CYS A 94 -9.39 0.10 12.46
N PHE A 95 -10.35 0.66 13.20
CA PHE A 95 -10.24 0.81 14.65
C PHE A 95 -10.13 -0.55 15.37
N VAL A 96 -11.00 -1.50 15.03
CA VAL A 96 -10.94 -2.87 15.60
C VAL A 96 -9.62 -3.56 15.23
N SER A 97 -9.16 -3.41 13.99
CA SER A 97 -7.86 -3.91 13.55
C SER A 97 -6.73 -3.38 14.45
N MET A 98 -6.71 -2.09 14.75
CA MET A 98 -5.66 -1.49 15.58
C MET A 98 -5.75 -1.89 17.05
N LEU A 99 -6.94 -2.10 17.58
CA LEU A 99 -7.12 -2.69 18.90
C LEU A 99 -6.49 -4.09 18.97
N LEU A 100 -6.66 -4.91 17.92
CA LEU A 100 -6.06 -6.24 17.86
C LEU A 100 -4.54 -6.17 17.74
N PHE A 101 -3.99 -5.33 16.84
CA PHE A 101 -2.54 -5.14 16.76
C PHE A 101 -1.94 -4.67 18.09
N THR A 102 -2.57 -3.70 18.75
CA THR A 102 -2.13 -3.22 20.07
C THR A 102 -2.19 -4.33 21.11
N SER A 103 -3.26 -5.13 21.10
CA SER A 103 -3.40 -6.28 22.00
C SER A 103 -2.28 -7.31 21.76
N THR A 104 -1.91 -7.60 20.51
CA THR A 104 -0.79 -8.51 20.21
C THR A 104 0.55 -7.99 20.72
N ALA A 105 0.74 -6.67 20.77
CA ALA A 105 1.99 -6.07 21.24
C ALA A 105 2.05 -5.93 22.77
N VAL A 106 0.91 -5.64 23.42
CA VAL A 106 0.81 -5.41 24.87
C VAL A 106 0.72 -6.71 25.65
N LEU A 107 -0.11 -7.66 25.18
CA LEU A 107 -0.41 -8.89 25.93
C LEU A 107 0.62 -9.98 25.61
N PRO A 108 1.44 -10.41 26.59
CA PRO A 108 2.43 -11.46 26.36
C PRO A 108 1.82 -12.78 25.88
N SER A 109 0.57 -13.09 26.25
CA SER A 109 -0.12 -14.30 25.81
C SER A 109 -0.45 -14.30 24.31
N LEU A 110 -0.50 -13.12 23.66
CA LEU A 110 -0.87 -12.96 22.24
C LEU A 110 0.33 -12.86 21.29
N ARG A 111 1.54 -13.08 21.79
CA ARG A 111 2.78 -13.14 20.99
C ARG A 111 3.72 -14.21 21.55
N PRO A 112 4.63 -14.76 20.74
CA PRO A 112 5.64 -15.69 21.25
C PRO A 112 6.59 -14.99 22.24
N PRO A 113 7.28 -15.76 23.10
CA PRO A 113 8.27 -15.20 24.01
C PRO A 113 9.43 -14.55 23.25
N THR A 114 10.06 -13.55 23.86
CA THR A 114 11.21 -12.85 23.28
C THR A 114 12.36 -13.82 23.05
N CYS A 115 12.89 -13.83 21.83
CA CYS A 115 14.01 -14.68 21.49
C CYS A 115 15.35 -14.08 21.97
N TYR A 116 16.13 -14.87 22.72
CA TYR A 116 17.44 -14.47 23.25
C TYR A 116 18.63 -14.96 22.40
N SER A 117 18.42 -15.95 21.53
CA SER A 117 19.45 -16.50 20.63
C SER A 117 18.82 -16.93 19.30
N ALA A 118 19.47 -16.60 18.18
CA ALA A 118 19.00 -16.92 16.83
C ALA A 118 18.78 -18.43 16.56
N THR A 119 19.32 -19.31 17.42
CA THR A 119 19.22 -20.78 17.26
C THR A 119 18.08 -21.42 18.07
N LEU A 120 17.45 -20.71 19.01
CA LEU A 120 16.44 -21.24 19.94
C LEU A 120 15.25 -20.26 20.12
N CYS A 121 14.62 -19.84 19.02
CA CYS A 121 13.37 -19.08 19.08
C CYS A 121 12.17 -20.03 19.01
N GLU A 122 11.20 -19.85 19.92
CA GLU A 122 9.92 -20.54 19.81
C GLU A 122 9.05 -19.90 18.71
N PRO A 123 8.44 -20.70 17.83
CA PRO A 123 7.51 -20.20 16.82
C PRO A 123 6.19 -19.73 17.44
N PRO A 124 5.45 -18.82 16.78
CA PRO A 124 4.16 -18.36 17.28
C PRO A 124 3.13 -19.48 17.24
N THR A 125 2.23 -19.50 18.23
CA THR A 125 1.13 -20.47 18.23
C THR A 125 0.10 -20.13 17.15
N ALA A 126 -0.70 -21.14 16.75
CA ALA A 126 -1.74 -20.94 15.74
C ALA A 126 -2.76 -19.84 16.13
N ILE A 127 -3.08 -19.70 17.43
CA ILE A 127 -4.02 -18.68 17.92
C ILE A 127 -3.40 -17.28 17.81
N GLN A 128 -2.12 -17.12 18.20
CA GLN A 128 -1.41 -15.85 18.08
C GLN A 128 -1.38 -15.37 16.63
N LEU A 129 -1.08 -16.30 15.70
CA LEU A 129 -1.05 -16.01 14.28
C LEU A 129 -2.46 -15.72 13.72
N ALA A 130 -3.48 -16.47 14.14
CA ALA A 130 -4.86 -16.25 13.72
C ALA A 130 -5.37 -14.85 14.11
N ILE A 131 -5.06 -14.39 15.33
CA ILE A 131 -5.42 -13.04 15.79
C ILE A 131 -4.71 -11.97 14.95
N LEU A 132 -3.41 -12.15 14.69
CA LEU A 132 -2.63 -11.23 13.86
C LEU A 132 -3.17 -11.15 12.43
N PHE A 133 -3.45 -12.29 11.80
CA PHE A 133 -4.01 -12.33 10.45
C PHE A 133 -5.44 -11.79 10.37
N PHE A 134 -6.24 -12.01 11.40
CA PHE A 134 -7.55 -11.37 11.51
C PHE A 134 -7.42 -9.83 11.61
N ALA A 135 -6.43 -9.33 12.35
CA ALA A 135 -6.12 -7.90 12.40
C ALA A 135 -5.73 -7.35 11.02
N VAL A 136 -4.87 -8.06 10.27
CA VAL A 136 -4.47 -7.70 8.89
C VAL A 136 -5.67 -7.72 7.93
N ALA A 137 -6.55 -8.70 8.03
CA ALA A 137 -7.76 -8.79 7.21
C ALA A 137 -8.72 -7.61 7.48
N LEU A 138 -8.94 -7.25 8.75
CA LEU A 138 -9.73 -6.07 9.12
C LEU A 138 -9.08 -4.77 8.65
N MET A 139 -7.75 -4.69 8.63
CA MET A 139 -7.04 -3.55 8.05
C MET A 139 -7.32 -3.42 6.55
N ALA A 140 -7.33 -4.54 5.79
CA ALA A 140 -7.70 -4.52 4.38
C ALA A 140 -9.14 -4.01 4.17
N VAL A 141 -10.08 -4.42 5.02
CA VAL A 141 -11.46 -3.86 5.01
C VAL A 141 -11.45 -2.35 5.30
N GLY A 142 -10.61 -1.87 6.20
CA GLY A 142 -10.40 -0.44 6.43
C GLY A 142 -9.97 0.31 5.17
N VAL A 143 -9.07 -0.26 4.38
CA VAL A 143 -8.63 0.35 3.12
C VAL A 143 -9.75 0.41 2.09
N ALA A 144 -10.68 -0.55 2.09
CA ALA A 144 -11.78 -0.61 1.14
C ALA A 144 -12.67 0.66 1.11
N GLY A 145 -12.79 1.34 2.25
CA GLY A 145 -13.58 2.57 2.37
C GLY A 145 -12.83 3.86 2.03
N THR A 146 -11.50 3.82 1.85
CA THR A 146 -10.69 5.03 1.64
C THR A 146 -10.65 5.45 0.18
N ARG A 147 -9.85 4.75 -0.65
CA ARG A 147 -9.77 4.96 -2.10
C ARG A 147 -11.07 4.52 -2.76
N TYR A 148 -11.48 5.28 -3.78
CA TYR A 148 -12.78 5.20 -4.46
C TYR A 148 -13.95 5.58 -3.55
N ASN A 149 -14.29 4.79 -2.54
CA ASN A 149 -15.52 4.99 -1.77
C ASN A 149 -15.53 6.31 -0.98
N GLY A 150 -14.46 6.61 -0.22
CA GLY A 150 -14.37 7.85 0.54
C GLY A 150 -14.28 9.08 -0.36
N MET A 151 -13.50 8.99 -1.43
CA MET A 151 -13.35 10.08 -2.40
C MET A 151 -14.66 10.35 -3.16
N THR A 152 -15.34 9.31 -3.65
CA THR A 152 -16.64 9.41 -4.31
C THR A 152 -17.72 9.90 -3.34
N MET A 153 -17.73 9.40 -2.10
CA MET A 153 -18.64 9.90 -1.06
C MET A 153 -18.49 11.39 -0.86
N GLY A 154 -17.25 11.89 -0.75
CA GLY A 154 -16.96 13.29 -0.56
C GLY A 154 -17.29 14.15 -1.78
N ALA A 155 -16.97 13.68 -2.99
CA ALA A 155 -17.36 14.36 -4.22
C ALA A 155 -18.89 14.45 -4.38
N ASN A 156 -19.63 13.42 -3.95
CA ASN A 156 -21.09 13.42 -3.95
C ASN A 156 -21.70 14.44 -2.98
N GLN A 157 -20.90 15.05 -2.09
CA GLN A 157 -21.37 16.14 -1.23
C GLN A 157 -21.42 17.49 -1.97
N LEU A 158 -20.82 17.60 -3.16
CA LEU A 158 -20.59 18.86 -3.88
C LEU A 158 -21.39 18.91 -5.18
N SER A 159 -22.02 20.06 -5.44
CA SER A 159 -22.93 20.26 -6.59
C SER A 159 -22.20 20.65 -7.88
N SER A 160 -21.14 21.45 -7.79
CA SER A 160 -20.35 21.90 -8.94
C SER A 160 -19.28 20.89 -9.34
N GLN A 161 -19.02 20.74 -10.65
CA GLN A 161 -17.93 19.90 -11.13
C GLN A 161 -16.56 20.43 -10.69
N THR A 162 -16.37 21.75 -10.71
CA THR A 162 -15.13 22.40 -10.25
C THR A 162 -14.84 22.07 -8.79
N ASP A 163 -15.88 22.05 -7.94
CA ASP A 163 -15.74 21.72 -6.52
C ASP A 163 -15.41 20.23 -6.33
N ARG A 164 -16.05 19.34 -7.11
CA ARG A 164 -15.72 17.91 -7.10
C ARG A 164 -14.28 17.64 -7.50
N ASP A 165 -13.79 18.29 -8.55
CA ASP A 165 -12.40 18.14 -9.01
C ASP A 165 -11.42 18.67 -7.94
N ALA A 166 -11.72 19.81 -7.32
CA ALA A 166 -10.94 20.35 -6.20
C ALA A 166 -10.92 19.38 -5.00
N PHE A 167 -12.05 18.77 -4.66
CA PHE A 167 -12.14 17.76 -3.60
C PHE A 167 -11.28 16.54 -3.88
N PHE A 168 -11.33 16.00 -5.10
CA PHE A 168 -10.48 14.88 -5.51
C PHE A 168 -9.00 15.22 -5.36
N ASN A 169 -8.58 16.39 -5.84
CA ASN A 169 -7.19 16.84 -5.72
C ASN A 169 -6.73 16.93 -4.25
N TRP A 170 -7.51 17.58 -3.39
CA TRP A 170 -7.21 17.65 -1.96
C TRP A 170 -7.22 16.27 -1.29
N SER A 171 -8.09 15.36 -1.71
CA SER A 171 -8.12 13.99 -1.21
C SER A 171 -6.85 13.22 -1.54
N PHE A 172 -6.31 13.37 -2.76
CA PHE A 172 -5.02 12.78 -3.13
C PHE A 172 -3.88 13.35 -2.32
N VAL A 173 -3.81 14.68 -2.15
CA VAL A 173 -2.78 15.33 -1.32
C VAL A 173 -2.85 14.82 0.12
N ALA A 174 -4.04 14.79 0.71
CA ALA A 174 -4.27 14.30 2.06
C ALA A 174 -3.88 12.82 2.21
N LEU A 175 -4.21 11.98 1.22
CA LEU A 175 -3.84 10.57 1.21
C LEU A 175 -2.32 10.40 1.19
N TYR A 176 -1.61 11.05 0.27
CA TYR A 176 -0.14 10.89 0.18
C TYR A 176 0.58 11.42 1.42
N LEU A 177 0.20 12.59 1.94
CA LEU A 177 0.81 13.15 3.15
C LEU A 177 0.58 12.25 4.37
N SER A 178 -0.65 11.75 4.53
CA SER A 178 -0.96 10.83 5.64
C SER A 178 -0.23 9.49 5.50
N SER A 179 -0.10 8.94 4.28
CA SER A 179 0.70 7.74 4.01
C SER A 179 2.18 7.92 4.37
N ILE A 180 2.79 9.05 3.99
CA ILE A 180 4.19 9.37 4.32
C ILE A 180 4.35 9.53 5.83
N ALA A 181 3.43 10.26 6.49
CA ALA A 181 3.44 10.42 7.93
C ALA A 181 3.30 9.08 8.66
N GLY A 182 2.45 8.18 8.15
CA GLY A 182 2.29 6.83 8.67
C GLY A 182 3.57 6.01 8.55
N ALA A 183 4.12 5.91 7.34
CA ALA A 183 5.33 5.14 7.06
C ALA A 183 6.61 5.70 7.71
N THR A 184 6.57 6.93 8.25
CA THR A 184 7.70 7.55 8.95
C THR A 184 7.45 7.69 10.45
N LEU A 185 6.51 8.55 10.86
CA LEU A 185 6.28 8.89 12.25
C LEU A 185 5.76 7.69 13.06
N LEU A 186 4.75 6.98 12.58
CA LEU A 186 4.22 5.82 13.31
C LEU A 186 5.24 4.69 13.35
N VAL A 187 5.91 4.42 12.23
CA VAL A 187 6.96 3.40 12.15
C VAL A 187 8.13 3.71 13.07
N TYR A 188 8.51 4.99 13.21
CA TYR A 188 9.54 5.42 14.16
C TYR A 188 9.16 5.07 15.60
N ILE A 189 7.92 5.32 16.01
CA ILE A 189 7.46 4.93 17.35
C ILE A 189 7.42 3.40 17.49
N GLN A 190 6.99 2.67 16.46
CA GLN A 190 6.94 1.21 16.48
C GLN A 190 8.33 0.56 16.63
N ASP A 191 9.33 0.98 15.85
CA ASP A 191 10.66 0.35 15.80
C ASP A 191 11.64 0.94 16.81
N SER A 192 11.59 2.25 17.07
CA SER A 192 12.60 2.96 17.90
C SER A 192 12.14 3.21 19.34
N VAL A 193 10.83 3.22 19.62
CA VAL A 193 10.31 3.38 20.98
C VAL A 193 9.85 2.02 21.52
N SER A 194 8.73 1.50 21.03
CA SER A 194 8.29 0.12 21.25
C SER A 194 7.01 -0.20 20.48
N TRP A 195 6.79 -1.48 20.19
CA TRP A 195 5.57 -1.97 19.53
C TRP A 195 4.26 -1.56 20.26
N PRO A 196 4.14 -1.67 21.61
CA PRO A 196 2.95 -1.21 22.32
C PRO A 196 2.62 0.27 22.11
N TRP A 197 3.60 1.17 22.20
CA TRP A 197 3.37 2.60 22.00
C TRP A 197 3.06 2.92 20.54
N GLY A 198 3.74 2.25 19.60
CA GLY A 198 3.51 2.42 18.17
C GLY A 198 2.09 2.05 17.77
N PHE A 199 1.62 0.85 18.10
CA PHE A 199 0.26 0.43 17.77
C PHE A 199 -0.81 1.09 18.65
N GLY A 200 -0.49 1.46 19.89
CA GLY A 200 -1.37 2.28 20.72
C GLY A 200 -1.64 3.65 20.09
N LEU A 201 -0.61 4.29 19.53
CA LEU A 201 -0.77 5.53 18.75
C LEU A 201 -1.58 5.29 17.47
N CYS A 202 -1.33 4.20 16.74
CA CYS A 202 -2.17 3.82 15.60
C CYS A 202 -3.65 3.67 16.00
N THR A 203 -3.93 3.08 17.17
CA THR A 203 -5.29 2.94 17.71
C THR A 203 -5.92 4.28 18.01
N ALA A 204 -5.19 5.22 18.60
CA ALA A 204 -5.68 6.57 18.86
C ALA A 204 -6.01 7.31 17.55
N VAL A 205 -5.16 7.20 16.52
CA VAL A 205 -5.42 7.77 15.20
C VAL A 205 -6.65 7.13 14.54
N ALA A 206 -6.79 5.80 14.61
CA ALA A 206 -7.95 5.10 14.07
C ALA A 206 -9.25 5.45 14.83
N ALA A 207 -9.18 5.62 16.15
CA ALA A 207 -10.30 6.08 16.96
C ALA A 207 -10.73 7.50 16.55
N LEU A 208 -9.78 8.41 16.38
CA LEU A 208 -10.05 9.77 15.89
C LEU A 208 -10.69 9.75 14.50
N ALA A 209 -10.22 8.90 13.58
CA ALA A 209 -10.80 8.75 12.25
C ALA A 209 -12.28 8.31 12.32
N LEU A 210 -12.58 7.32 13.16
CA LEU A 210 -13.95 6.86 13.41
C LEU A 210 -14.81 7.96 14.04
N LEU A 211 -14.29 8.67 15.04
CA LEU A 211 -14.99 9.78 15.68
C LEU A 211 -15.32 10.90 14.69
N LEU A 212 -14.36 11.31 13.86
CA LEU A 212 -14.57 12.32 12.82
C LEU A 212 -15.66 11.89 11.84
N TYR A 213 -15.63 10.63 11.39
CA TYR A 213 -16.70 10.11 10.53
C TYR A 213 -18.07 10.17 11.21
N LEU A 214 -18.17 9.73 12.48
CA LEU A 214 -19.41 9.71 13.25
C LEU A 214 -19.96 11.13 13.51
N CYS A 215 -19.09 12.07 13.89
CA CYS A 215 -19.44 13.48 14.07
C CYS A 215 -19.90 14.15 12.77
N GLY A 216 -19.37 13.71 11.62
CA GLY A 216 -19.76 14.22 10.30
C GLY A 216 -21.12 13.71 9.81
N ARG A 217 -21.63 12.59 10.36
CA ARG A 217 -22.88 11.94 9.89
C ARG A 217 -24.09 12.87 9.75
N PRO A 218 -24.38 13.80 10.69
CA PRO A 218 -25.52 14.71 10.56
C PRO A 218 -25.41 15.66 9.36
N PHE A 219 -24.19 15.91 8.89
CA PHE A 219 -23.92 16.84 7.79
C PHE A 219 -23.91 16.17 6.41
N TYR A 220 -23.84 14.85 6.32
CA TYR A 220 -23.72 14.16 5.02
C TYR A 220 -25.04 14.12 4.25
N LEU A 221 -24.97 14.40 2.95
CA LEU A 221 -26.03 14.14 1.99
C LEU A 221 -26.21 12.62 1.85
N ARG A 222 -27.45 12.17 2.02
CA ARG A 222 -27.83 10.78 1.85
C ARG A 222 -28.10 10.49 0.38
N THR A 223 -27.12 9.94 -0.31
CA THR A 223 -27.30 9.40 -1.66
C THR A 223 -27.90 8.00 -1.58
N LYS A 224 -29.03 7.76 -2.26
CA LYS A 224 -29.57 6.40 -2.40
C LYS A 224 -28.70 5.59 -3.37
N PRO A 225 -28.51 4.27 -3.15
CA PRO A 225 -27.90 3.40 -4.15
C PRO A 225 -28.72 3.44 -5.44
N ASN A 226 -28.04 3.47 -6.58
CA ASN A 226 -28.69 3.62 -7.89
C ASN A 226 -29.27 2.26 -8.34
N ASN A 227 -30.46 1.91 -7.87
CA ASN A 227 -31.13 0.63 -8.15
C ASN A 227 -31.56 0.42 -9.62
N ASN A 228 -31.37 1.42 -10.48
CA ASN A 228 -31.82 1.36 -11.88
C ASN A 228 -30.81 0.70 -12.84
N ASP A 229 -29.61 0.36 -12.36
CA ASP A 229 -28.55 -0.25 -13.19
C ASP A 229 -28.37 -1.76 -12.94
N ASN A 230 -29.46 -2.44 -12.55
CA ASN A 230 -29.54 -3.90 -12.33
C ASN A 230 -29.33 -4.76 -13.60
N ASN A 231 -29.01 -4.15 -14.75
CA ASN A 231 -28.61 -4.88 -15.94
C ASN A 231 -27.08 -5.08 -15.95
N ASN A 232 -26.68 -6.05 -15.13
CA ASN A 232 -25.43 -6.83 -15.13
C ASN A 232 -24.19 -6.13 -15.69
N ALA A 233 -23.40 -5.51 -14.81
CA ALA A 233 -22.01 -5.13 -15.09
C ALA A 233 -21.22 -6.29 -15.74
N PHE A 234 -21.53 -7.54 -15.38
CA PHE A 234 -20.97 -8.75 -15.97
C PHE A 234 -21.35 -8.95 -17.46
N VAL A 235 -22.59 -8.62 -17.85
CA VAL A 235 -23.04 -8.66 -19.26
C VAL A 235 -22.41 -7.53 -20.06
N ARG A 236 -22.24 -6.34 -19.45
CA ARG A 236 -21.48 -5.23 -20.06
C ARG A 236 -20.02 -5.64 -20.30
N PHE A 237 -19.38 -6.24 -19.30
CA PHE A 237 -18.01 -6.75 -19.40
C PHE A 237 -17.87 -7.84 -20.46
N GLY A 238 -18.84 -8.77 -20.53
CA GLY A 238 -18.89 -9.81 -21.55
C GLY A 238 -19.10 -9.27 -22.97
N ARG A 239 -19.91 -8.22 -23.13
CA ARG A 239 -20.16 -7.56 -24.43
C ARG A 239 -18.92 -6.83 -24.96
N GLU A 240 -18.17 -6.19 -24.06
CA GLU A 240 -16.94 -5.44 -24.38
C GLU A 240 -15.67 -6.33 -24.35
N GLY A 241 -15.82 -7.65 -24.17
CA GLY A 241 -14.71 -8.58 -23.94
C GLY A 241 -13.65 -8.61 -25.04
N LYS A 242 -14.03 -8.33 -26.30
CA LYS A 242 -13.08 -8.26 -27.43
C LYS A 242 -12.06 -7.13 -27.27
N LEU A 243 -12.46 -6.00 -26.71
CA LEU A 243 -11.56 -4.88 -26.45
C LEU A 243 -10.58 -5.22 -25.31
N LEU A 244 -11.08 -5.88 -24.27
CA LEU A 244 -10.27 -6.29 -23.12
C LEU A 244 -9.18 -7.30 -23.51
N ILE A 245 -9.46 -8.18 -24.48
CA ILE A 245 -8.46 -9.11 -25.05
C ILE A 245 -7.30 -8.32 -25.69
N GLY A 246 -7.59 -7.24 -26.41
CA GLY A 246 -6.57 -6.38 -27.02
C GLY A 246 -5.67 -5.67 -26.00
N LEU A 247 -6.14 -5.48 -24.78
CA LEU A 247 -5.40 -4.83 -23.69
C LEU A 247 -4.57 -5.81 -22.85
N LEU A 248 -4.72 -7.12 -23.06
CA LEU A 248 -3.99 -8.16 -22.32
C LEU A 248 -2.46 -7.94 -22.29
N PRO A 249 -1.77 -7.58 -23.39
CA PRO A 249 -0.32 -7.37 -23.33
C PRO A 249 0.09 -6.25 -22.34
N ILE A 250 -0.69 -5.18 -22.28
CA ILE A 250 -0.43 -4.04 -21.40
C ILE A 250 -0.79 -4.40 -19.96
N ILE A 251 -1.90 -5.09 -19.74
CA ILE A 251 -2.29 -5.61 -18.42
C ILE A 251 -1.21 -6.58 -17.90
N SER A 252 -0.73 -7.50 -18.73
CA SER A 252 0.33 -8.45 -18.38
C SER A 252 1.64 -7.76 -18.03
N SER A 253 2.09 -6.77 -18.82
CA SER A 253 3.29 -5.99 -18.47
C SER A 253 3.13 -5.24 -17.15
N GLY A 254 1.94 -4.67 -16.89
CA GLY A 254 1.62 -4.02 -15.61
C GLY A 254 1.66 -4.98 -14.41
N ILE A 255 1.22 -6.24 -14.58
CA ILE A 255 1.29 -7.26 -13.53
C ILE A 255 2.77 -7.59 -13.22
N LEU A 256 3.61 -7.73 -14.24
CA LEU A 256 5.04 -8.00 -14.06
C LEU A 256 5.77 -6.84 -13.37
N LEU A 257 5.44 -5.59 -13.75
CA LEU A 257 5.98 -4.42 -13.08
C LEU A 257 5.54 -4.38 -11.61
N SER A 258 4.26 -4.61 -11.34
CA SER A 258 3.71 -4.65 -9.98
C SER A 258 4.34 -5.76 -9.12
N ALA A 259 4.60 -6.93 -9.72
CA ALA A 259 5.34 -8.00 -9.05
C ALA A 259 6.76 -7.57 -8.70
N THR A 260 7.44 -6.85 -9.59
CA THR A 260 8.79 -6.31 -9.34
C THR A 260 8.77 -5.30 -8.19
N ILE A 261 7.79 -4.39 -8.16
CA ILE A 261 7.62 -3.41 -7.07
C ILE A 261 7.35 -4.11 -5.74
N SER A 262 6.51 -5.15 -5.74
CA SER A 262 6.23 -5.97 -4.54
C SER A 262 7.50 -6.62 -3.97
N VAL A 263 8.27 -7.31 -4.82
CA VAL A 263 9.55 -7.92 -4.41
C VAL A 263 10.50 -6.86 -3.85
N GLN A 264 10.61 -5.73 -4.54
CA GLN A 264 11.47 -4.63 -4.14
C GLN A 264 11.07 -4.06 -2.78
N ALA A 265 9.79 -3.80 -2.54
CA ALA A 265 9.31 -3.20 -1.30
C ALA A 265 9.70 -4.05 -0.07
N SER A 266 9.59 -5.38 -0.18
CA SER A 266 9.98 -6.32 0.88
C SER A 266 11.51 -6.47 1.02
N ILE A 267 12.21 -6.76 -0.09
CA ILE A 267 13.68 -6.96 -0.06
C ILE A 267 14.40 -5.72 0.48
N THR A 268 13.94 -4.51 0.15
CA THR A 268 14.52 -3.26 0.65
C THR A 268 14.50 -3.20 2.18
N VAL A 269 13.41 -3.65 2.83
CA VAL A 269 13.31 -3.70 4.29
C VAL A 269 14.28 -4.72 4.86
N LEU A 270 14.37 -5.90 4.26
CA LEU A 270 15.32 -6.94 4.69
C LEU A 270 16.77 -6.51 4.55
N GLN A 271 17.13 -5.83 3.45
CA GLN A 271 18.45 -5.26 3.23
C GLN A 271 18.77 -4.21 4.28
N ALA A 272 17.82 -3.30 4.53
CA ALA A 272 17.99 -2.26 5.54
C ALA A 272 18.22 -2.81 6.95
N MET A 273 17.55 -3.90 7.32
CA MET A 273 17.79 -4.59 8.59
C MET A 273 19.22 -5.15 8.72
N ALA A 274 19.93 -5.34 7.62
CA ALA A 274 21.31 -5.83 7.57
C ALA A 274 22.34 -4.72 7.27
N MET A 275 21.94 -3.45 7.29
CA MET A 275 22.76 -2.28 6.97
C MET A 275 22.91 -1.37 8.20
N ASP A 276 23.88 -0.45 8.17
CA ASP A 276 23.99 0.60 9.18
C ASP A 276 22.92 1.67 8.93
N ARG A 277 21.94 1.73 9.84
CA ARG A 277 20.79 2.64 9.77
C ARG A 277 21.00 3.96 10.53
N HIS A 278 22.20 4.23 11.05
CA HIS A 278 22.47 5.48 11.77
C HIS A 278 22.59 6.66 10.80
N LEU A 279 21.82 7.72 11.08
CA LEU A 279 21.96 9.03 10.47
C LEU A 279 22.61 9.98 11.49
N GLY A 280 23.92 10.19 11.33
CA GLY A 280 24.71 10.88 12.35
C GLY A 280 24.84 10.05 13.64
N ARG A 281 24.95 10.72 14.79
CA ARG A 281 25.29 10.05 16.07
C ARG A 281 24.11 9.52 16.87
N ARG A 282 22.89 10.01 16.63
CA ARG A 282 21.74 9.77 17.54
C ARG A 282 20.49 9.22 16.87
N PHE A 283 20.35 9.38 15.56
CA PHE A 283 19.13 9.00 14.87
C PHE A 283 19.30 7.64 14.19
N LEU A 284 18.46 6.67 14.55
CA LEU A 284 18.39 5.37 13.91
C LEU A 284 17.16 5.35 13.00
N VAL A 285 17.36 5.18 11.70
CA VAL A 285 16.26 5.10 10.74
C VAL A 285 15.56 3.74 10.89
N PRO A 286 14.23 3.70 11.11
CA PRO A 286 13.49 2.43 11.10
C PRO A 286 13.58 1.73 9.74
N ALA A 287 13.80 0.42 9.73
CA ALA A 287 13.95 -0.33 8.48
C ALA A 287 12.68 -0.26 7.60
N GLY A 288 11.49 -0.38 8.21
CA GLY A 288 10.21 -0.26 7.52
C GLY A 288 9.96 1.12 6.90
N SER A 289 10.58 2.19 7.43
CA SER A 289 10.38 3.56 6.96
C SER A 289 11.09 3.90 5.66
N ILE A 290 12.01 3.06 5.19
CA ILE A 290 12.87 3.39 4.05
C ILE A 290 12.06 3.52 2.75
N ASN A 291 10.98 2.73 2.62
CA ASN A 291 10.04 2.83 1.51
C ASN A 291 9.23 4.15 1.49
N ALA A 292 9.20 4.93 2.59
CA ALA A 292 8.55 6.24 2.59
C ALA A 292 9.23 7.22 1.64
N SER A 293 10.52 7.04 1.35
CA SER A 293 11.26 7.83 0.37
C SER A 293 10.73 7.66 -1.06
N VAL A 294 10.24 6.46 -1.40
CA VAL A 294 9.60 6.17 -2.71
C VAL A 294 8.32 6.99 -2.83
N LEU A 295 7.44 6.94 -1.82
CA LEU A 295 6.20 7.72 -1.78
C LEU A 295 6.48 9.22 -1.88
N ALA A 296 7.42 9.74 -1.09
CA ALA A 296 7.78 11.16 -1.10
C ALA A 296 8.32 11.59 -2.47
N THR A 297 9.21 10.79 -3.07
CA THR A 297 9.78 11.06 -4.39
C THR A 297 8.73 10.98 -5.48
N ALA A 298 7.82 9.99 -5.42
CA ALA A 298 6.71 9.87 -6.36
C ALA A 298 5.77 11.08 -6.29
N SER A 299 5.35 11.48 -5.09
CA SER A 299 4.49 12.66 -4.91
C SER A 299 5.16 13.94 -5.42
N ALA A 300 6.44 14.16 -5.09
CA ALA A 300 7.19 15.32 -5.57
C ALA A 300 7.35 15.30 -7.10
N SER A 301 7.66 14.13 -7.67
CA SER A 301 7.83 13.95 -9.11
C SER A 301 6.52 14.20 -9.86
N ILE A 302 5.37 13.70 -9.37
CA ILE A 302 4.05 14.00 -9.97
C ILE A 302 3.81 15.51 -10.00
N ALA A 303 4.01 16.20 -8.87
CA ALA A 303 3.81 17.65 -8.77
C ALA A 303 4.71 18.45 -9.74
N VAL A 304 5.94 17.98 -9.98
CA VAL A 304 6.84 18.58 -10.97
C VAL A 304 6.38 18.27 -12.39
N LEU A 305 6.08 17.00 -12.70
CA LEU A 305 5.69 16.56 -14.04
C LEU A 305 4.43 17.25 -14.53
N ASP A 306 3.45 17.49 -13.65
CA ASP A 306 2.20 18.19 -13.97
C ASP A 306 2.42 19.65 -14.41
N ARG A 307 3.53 20.27 -13.99
CA ARG A 307 3.93 21.63 -14.40
C ARG A 307 4.77 21.67 -15.67
N THR A 308 5.18 20.52 -16.20
CA THR A 308 6.06 20.44 -17.37
C THR A 308 5.33 19.91 -18.60
N LYS A 309 5.96 20.00 -19.77
CA LYS A 309 5.46 19.38 -21.02
C LYS A 309 5.33 17.85 -20.93
N CYS A 310 5.89 17.21 -19.89
CA CYS A 310 5.73 15.78 -19.66
C CYS A 310 4.27 15.36 -19.44
N ARG A 311 3.42 16.27 -18.91
CA ARG A 311 1.96 16.06 -18.81
C ARG A 311 1.31 15.76 -20.17
N LEU A 312 1.85 16.32 -21.25
CA LEU A 312 1.31 16.20 -22.61
C LEU A 312 1.79 14.94 -23.35
N GLN A 313 2.65 14.12 -22.73
CA GLN A 313 3.14 12.90 -23.36
C GLN A 313 2.01 11.85 -23.46
N PRO A 314 1.95 11.06 -24.57
CA PRO A 314 0.99 9.99 -24.71
C PRO A 314 1.07 8.99 -23.53
N PRO A 315 -0.06 8.45 -23.04
CA PRO A 315 -0.10 7.54 -21.89
C PRO A 315 0.88 6.36 -22.01
N LEU A 316 0.92 5.68 -23.16
CA LEU A 316 1.84 4.57 -23.42
C LEU A 316 3.32 4.93 -23.26
N ARG A 317 3.71 6.13 -23.69
CA ARG A 317 5.10 6.59 -23.54
C ARG A 317 5.46 6.80 -22.08
N ARG A 318 4.53 7.34 -21.27
CA ARG A 318 4.72 7.50 -19.82
C ARG A 318 4.86 6.13 -19.15
N ILE A 319 4.02 5.16 -19.50
CA ILE A 319 4.11 3.78 -19.01
C ILE A 319 5.49 3.20 -19.33
N ALA A 320 5.95 3.30 -20.59
CA ALA A 320 7.25 2.79 -21.02
C ALA A 320 8.42 3.43 -20.28
N ILE A 321 8.42 4.76 -20.11
CA ILE A 321 9.46 5.47 -19.34
C ILE A 321 9.53 4.92 -17.91
N GLY A 322 8.39 4.77 -17.24
CA GLY A 322 8.37 4.24 -15.87
C GLY A 322 8.90 2.81 -15.76
N HIS A 323 8.61 1.93 -16.73
CA HIS A 323 9.16 0.57 -16.76
C HIS A 323 10.68 0.58 -16.90
N VAL A 324 11.21 1.38 -17.84
CA VAL A 324 12.66 1.49 -18.09
C VAL A 324 13.38 2.04 -16.85
N VAL A 325 12.84 3.10 -16.24
CA VAL A 325 13.38 3.67 -15.00
C VAL A 325 13.39 2.63 -13.88
N ASN A 326 12.30 1.86 -13.71
CA ASN A 326 12.22 0.83 -12.68
C ASN A 326 13.25 -0.30 -12.92
N ALA A 327 13.49 -0.69 -14.18
CA ALA A 327 14.52 -1.67 -14.52
C ALA A 327 15.93 -1.19 -14.12
N PHE A 328 16.26 0.08 -14.40
CA PHE A 328 17.52 0.68 -13.94
C PHE A 328 17.61 0.75 -12.42
N ALA A 329 16.50 1.05 -11.74
CA ALA A 329 16.47 1.09 -10.29
C ALA A 329 16.70 -0.29 -9.65
N MET A 330 16.14 -1.36 -10.23
CA MET A 330 16.40 -2.74 -9.82
C MET A 330 17.86 -3.14 -10.05
N ALA A 331 18.46 -2.73 -11.18
CA ALA A 331 19.88 -2.95 -11.42
C ALA A 331 20.76 -2.23 -10.39
N ALA A 332 20.44 -0.96 -10.07
CA ALA A 332 21.14 -0.21 -9.03
C ALA A 332 21.00 -0.86 -7.65
N MET A 333 19.82 -1.36 -7.29
CA MET A 333 19.58 -2.07 -6.03
C MET A 333 20.38 -3.40 -5.96
N ALA A 334 20.47 -4.14 -7.06
CA ALA A 334 21.29 -5.35 -7.14
C ALA A 334 22.80 -5.06 -7.01
N LEU A 335 23.27 -3.93 -7.55
CA LEU A 335 24.65 -3.47 -7.36
C LEU A 335 24.92 -3.08 -5.90
N THR A 336 23.99 -2.37 -5.26
CA THR A 336 24.08 -2.06 -3.82
C THR A 336 24.15 -3.34 -2.99
N GLU A 337 23.36 -4.35 -3.31
CA GLU A 337 23.42 -5.65 -2.62
C GLU A 337 24.75 -6.37 -2.83
N SER A 338 25.24 -6.38 -4.08
CA SER A 338 26.54 -6.97 -4.40
C SER A 338 27.66 -6.32 -3.60
N ARG A 339 27.59 -5.00 -3.42
CA ARG A 339 28.54 -4.25 -2.59
C ARG A 339 28.36 -4.54 -1.10
N ARG A 340 27.12 -4.63 -0.60
CA ARG A 340 26.83 -4.96 0.81
C ARG A 340 27.44 -6.31 1.19
N LEU A 341 27.30 -7.31 0.31
CA LEU A 341 27.83 -8.66 0.50
C LEU A 341 29.36 -8.74 0.40
N ALA A 342 29.99 -7.81 -0.33
CA ALA A 342 31.46 -7.75 -0.47
C ALA A 342 32.17 -7.09 0.72
N ILE A 343 31.43 -6.35 1.57
CA ILE A 343 31.99 -5.65 2.73
C ILE A 343 31.84 -6.54 3.97
N SER A 344 32.83 -6.47 4.88
CA SER A 344 32.80 -7.23 6.14
C SER A 344 31.58 -6.90 7.00
N ALA A 345 30.97 -7.92 7.59
CA ALA A 345 29.87 -7.79 8.54
C ALA A 345 30.22 -6.94 9.78
N ALA A 346 31.52 -6.82 10.11
CA ALA A 346 32.00 -5.98 11.21
C ALA A 346 31.87 -4.46 10.93
N LYS A 347 31.75 -4.06 9.65
CA LYS A 347 31.56 -2.67 9.24
C LYS A 347 30.45 -2.58 8.19
N PRO A 348 29.17 -2.66 8.62
CA PRO A 348 28.04 -2.74 7.69
C PRO A 348 27.93 -1.52 6.78
N LEU A 349 27.45 -1.74 5.56
CA LEU A 349 27.21 -0.68 4.57
C LEU A 349 26.10 0.26 5.06
N SER A 350 26.27 1.57 4.91
CA SER A 350 25.25 2.55 5.29
C SER A 350 23.98 2.40 4.46
N VAL A 351 22.82 2.49 5.11
CA VAL A 351 21.48 2.44 4.50
C VAL A 351 21.26 3.49 3.41
N LEU A 352 22.02 4.59 3.44
CA LEU A 352 21.98 5.65 2.43
C LEU A 352 22.30 5.15 1.01
N TRP A 353 22.99 4.01 0.88
CA TRP A 353 23.24 3.37 -0.41
C TRP A 353 21.98 2.85 -1.11
N LEU A 354 20.86 2.69 -0.39
CA LEU A 354 19.56 2.34 -0.98
C LEU A 354 18.85 3.56 -1.59
N VAL A 355 19.17 4.77 -1.14
CA VAL A 355 18.44 6.00 -1.51
C VAL A 355 18.43 6.24 -3.03
N PRO A 356 19.54 6.11 -3.79
CA PRO A 356 19.52 6.34 -5.23
C PRO A 356 18.51 5.44 -5.98
N SER A 357 18.47 4.15 -5.65
CA SER A 357 17.50 3.22 -6.25
C SER A 357 16.07 3.57 -5.86
N LEU A 358 15.82 3.95 -4.60
CA LEU A 358 14.47 4.30 -4.13
C LEU A 358 13.94 5.59 -4.76
N VAL A 359 14.82 6.58 -4.97
CA VAL A 359 14.49 7.81 -5.70
C VAL A 359 14.15 7.50 -7.16
N LEU A 360 14.93 6.63 -7.82
CA LEU A 360 14.61 6.19 -9.19
C LEU A 360 13.27 5.47 -9.26
N ILE A 361 12.96 4.61 -8.29
CA ILE A 361 11.66 3.92 -8.21
C ILE A 361 10.54 4.95 -8.08
N GLY A 362 10.62 5.88 -7.11
CA GLY A 362 9.59 6.90 -6.92
C GLY A 362 9.41 7.79 -8.16
N PHE A 363 10.49 8.13 -8.85
CA PHE A 363 10.42 8.83 -10.14
C PHE A 363 9.70 7.98 -11.20
N GLY A 364 10.02 6.68 -11.31
CA GLY A 364 9.35 5.74 -12.20
C GLY A 364 7.85 5.56 -11.89
N GLU A 365 7.47 5.58 -10.61
CA GLU A 365 6.06 5.56 -10.16
C GLU A 365 5.27 6.76 -10.68
N ALA A 366 5.86 7.95 -10.63
CA ALA A 366 5.22 9.17 -11.12
C ALA A 366 4.91 9.16 -12.63
N PHE A 367 5.62 8.33 -13.40
CA PHE A 367 5.34 8.13 -14.83
C PHE A 367 4.32 7.02 -15.07
N HIS A 368 4.57 5.81 -14.55
CA HIS A 368 3.76 4.66 -14.93
C HIS A 368 2.39 4.67 -14.26
N PHE A 369 2.24 5.07 -13.00
CA PHE A 369 0.95 4.99 -12.31
C PHE A 369 -0.11 5.89 -12.98
N PRO A 370 0.10 7.22 -13.13
CA PRO A 370 -0.88 8.05 -13.80
C PRO A 370 -0.97 7.75 -15.31
N GLY A 371 0.12 7.29 -15.93
CA GLY A 371 0.14 6.85 -17.32
C GLY A 371 -0.79 5.66 -17.58
N THR A 372 -0.74 4.64 -16.72
CA THR A 372 -1.58 3.44 -16.79
C THR A 372 -3.05 3.78 -16.57
N VAL A 373 -3.36 4.59 -15.56
CA VAL A 373 -4.75 5.03 -15.31
C VAL A 373 -5.29 5.85 -16.49
N ALA A 374 -4.50 6.78 -17.04
CA ALA A 374 -4.90 7.57 -18.20
C ALA A 374 -5.11 6.71 -19.46
N PHE A 375 -4.27 5.71 -19.67
CA PHE A 375 -4.38 4.77 -20.79
C PHE A 375 -5.65 3.92 -20.68
N TYR A 376 -5.92 3.31 -19.52
CA TYR A 376 -7.16 2.56 -19.33
C TYR A 376 -8.39 3.45 -19.51
N TYR A 377 -8.34 4.68 -19.02
CA TYR A 377 -9.43 5.63 -19.21
C TYR A 377 -9.67 5.99 -20.69
N SER A 378 -8.61 6.12 -21.50
CA SER A 378 -8.76 6.46 -22.93
C SER A 378 -9.24 5.29 -23.78
N GLU A 379 -8.76 4.09 -23.50
CA GLU A 379 -9.11 2.90 -24.29
C GLU A 379 -10.46 2.32 -23.89
N PHE A 380 -10.85 2.41 -22.62
CA PHE A 380 -12.11 1.84 -22.18
C PHE A 380 -13.32 2.53 -22.82
N PRO A 381 -14.35 1.76 -23.19
CA PRO A 381 -15.60 2.31 -23.70
C PRO A 381 -16.23 3.19 -22.62
N ALA A 382 -17.07 4.14 -23.02
CA ALA A 382 -17.68 5.10 -22.10
C ALA A 382 -18.36 4.42 -20.88
N SER A 383 -18.92 3.23 -21.07
CA SER A 383 -19.55 2.40 -20.03
C SER A 383 -18.58 1.82 -18.98
N LEU A 384 -17.28 1.74 -19.28
CA LEU A 384 -16.26 1.17 -18.40
C LEU A 384 -15.18 2.18 -17.97
N ARG A 385 -15.18 3.43 -18.47
CA ARG A 385 -14.13 4.41 -18.12
C ARG A 385 -13.95 4.64 -16.62
N SER A 386 -15.03 4.58 -15.85
CA SER A 386 -15.00 4.73 -14.40
C SER A 386 -14.27 3.58 -13.69
N THR A 387 -14.04 2.44 -14.35
CA THR A 387 -13.34 1.29 -13.78
C THR A 387 -11.83 1.32 -13.99
N ALA A 388 -11.29 2.29 -14.75
CA ALA A 388 -9.88 2.40 -15.09
C ALA A 388 -8.93 2.33 -13.87
N THR A 389 -9.20 3.13 -12.84
CA THR A 389 -8.41 3.10 -11.60
C THR A 389 -8.60 1.79 -10.86
N GLY A 390 -9.81 1.21 -10.93
CA GLY A 390 -10.10 -0.10 -10.38
C GLY A 390 -9.29 -1.23 -11.03
N THR A 391 -9.13 -1.18 -12.35
CA THR A 391 -8.27 -2.11 -13.11
C THR A 391 -6.82 -2.01 -12.65
N TYR A 392 -6.29 -0.81 -12.38
CA TYR A 392 -4.94 -0.68 -11.83
C TYR A 392 -4.80 -1.39 -10.48
N ALA A 393 -5.77 -1.26 -9.58
CA ALA A 393 -5.73 -1.95 -8.29
C ALA A 393 -5.77 -3.48 -8.44
N VAL A 394 -6.53 -4.00 -9.42
CA VAL A 394 -6.51 -5.43 -9.78
C VAL A 394 -5.13 -5.86 -10.29
N VAL A 395 -4.55 -5.11 -11.23
CA VAL A 395 -3.20 -5.37 -11.76
C VAL A 395 -2.15 -5.36 -10.64
N SER A 396 -2.22 -4.39 -9.74
CA SER A 396 -1.34 -4.28 -8.58
C SER A 396 -1.49 -5.50 -7.66
N GLY A 397 -2.73 -5.85 -7.28
CA GLY A 397 -3.01 -7.00 -6.40
C GLY A 397 -2.55 -8.33 -6.99
N LEU A 398 -2.79 -8.56 -8.28
CA LEU A 398 -2.28 -9.73 -8.99
C LEU A 398 -0.74 -9.75 -9.04
N GLY A 399 -0.11 -8.59 -9.22
CA GLY A 399 1.34 -8.45 -9.14
C GLY A 399 1.92 -8.91 -7.81
N TYR A 400 1.32 -8.49 -6.68
CA TYR A 400 1.72 -8.94 -5.34
C TYR A 400 1.63 -10.48 -5.20
N TYR A 401 0.56 -11.10 -5.69
CA TYR A 401 0.43 -12.56 -5.65
C TYR A 401 1.41 -13.29 -6.57
N VAL A 402 1.67 -12.75 -7.76
CA VAL A 402 2.70 -13.28 -8.67
C VAL A 402 4.08 -13.20 -8.01
N SER A 403 4.42 -12.08 -7.38
CA SER A 403 5.64 -11.91 -6.59
C SER A 403 5.79 -12.99 -5.51
N SER A 404 4.75 -13.18 -4.69
CA SER A 404 4.73 -14.23 -3.66
C SER A 404 4.94 -15.63 -4.26
N ALA A 405 4.24 -15.95 -5.35
CA ALA A 405 4.41 -17.22 -6.05
C ALA A 405 5.83 -17.40 -6.61
N SER A 406 6.43 -16.35 -7.18
CA SER A 406 7.81 -16.37 -7.68
C SER A 406 8.83 -16.63 -6.57
N ILE A 407 8.70 -15.95 -5.43
CA ILE A 407 9.57 -16.16 -4.26
C ILE A 407 9.45 -17.61 -3.74
N ALA A 408 8.23 -18.17 -3.72
CA ALA A 408 7.98 -19.56 -3.31
C ALA A 408 8.62 -20.58 -4.28
N ALA A 409 8.46 -20.35 -5.59
CA ALA A 409 9.04 -21.20 -6.63
C ALA A 409 10.57 -21.18 -6.60
N LEU A 410 11.18 -20.00 -6.42
CA LEU A 410 12.64 -19.85 -6.33
C LEU A 410 13.22 -20.63 -5.15
N ARG A 411 12.60 -20.57 -3.96
CA ARG A 411 13.05 -21.34 -2.79
C ARG A 411 13.03 -22.84 -3.05
N ARG A 412 11.91 -23.35 -3.58
CA ARG A 412 11.74 -24.79 -3.86
C ARG A 412 12.72 -25.32 -4.91
N SER A 413 13.06 -24.50 -5.91
CA SER A 413 13.86 -24.93 -7.06
C SER A 413 15.37 -24.72 -6.91
N THR A 414 15.81 -23.66 -6.23
CA THR A 414 17.23 -23.24 -6.26
C THR A 414 17.92 -23.25 -4.90
N GLY A 415 17.16 -23.25 -3.79
CA GLY A 415 17.73 -23.03 -2.45
C GLY A 415 18.49 -21.70 -2.30
N TRP A 416 18.31 -20.75 -3.23
CA TRP A 416 19.12 -19.54 -3.31
C TRP A 416 18.73 -18.49 -2.25
N LEU A 417 17.47 -18.47 -1.83
CA LEU A 417 17.01 -17.70 -0.67
C LEU A 417 17.20 -18.52 0.61
N LYS A 418 18.24 -18.16 1.40
CA LYS A 418 18.41 -18.61 2.78
C LYS A 418 17.76 -17.60 3.74
N ASP A 419 17.38 -18.03 4.94
CA ASP A 419 16.77 -17.15 5.95
C ASP A 419 17.75 -16.08 6.49
N ASP A 420 19.06 -16.35 6.42
CA ASP A 420 20.10 -15.36 6.70
C ASP A 420 20.55 -14.69 5.40
N ILE A 421 20.21 -13.40 5.24
CA ILE A 421 20.55 -12.59 4.06
C ILE A 421 22.07 -12.38 3.90
N ASN A 422 22.87 -12.64 4.95
CA ASN A 422 24.31 -12.57 4.86
C ASN A 422 24.91 -13.84 4.24
N LYS A 423 24.20 -14.98 4.30
CA LYS A 423 24.67 -16.26 3.77
C LYS A 423 24.10 -16.49 2.38
N SER A 424 24.82 -16.07 1.35
CA SER A 424 24.51 -16.43 -0.04
C SER A 424 25.31 -17.65 -0.50
N ARG A 425 24.80 -18.37 -1.52
CA ARG A 425 25.49 -19.52 -2.16
C ARG A 425 26.92 -19.21 -2.62
N ARG A 426 27.26 -17.93 -2.89
CA ARG A 426 28.62 -17.51 -3.26
C ARG A 426 29.61 -17.60 -2.09
N GLN A 427 29.19 -17.27 -0.87
CA GLN A 427 30.08 -17.39 0.29
C GLN A 427 30.40 -18.85 0.63
N GLU A 428 29.46 -19.77 0.38
CA GLU A 428 29.66 -21.20 0.58
C GLU A 428 30.62 -21.81 -0.45
N LYS A 429 30.57 -21.34 -1.71
CA LYS A 429 31.57 -21.73 -2.72
C LYS A 429 32.95 -21.15 -2.43
N ASN A 430 33.05 -19.88 -2.04
CA ASN A 430 34.33 -19.27 -1.71
C ASN A 430 34.94 -19.84 -0.41
N GLY A 431 34.12 -20.23 0.57
CA GLY A 431 34.58 -20.91 1.78
C GLY A 431 35.00 -22.38 1.57
N LEU A 432 34.57 -22.99 0.46
CA LEU A 432 35.07 -24.30 0.01
C LEU A 432 36.36 -24.17 -0.81
N GLU A 433 36.57 -23.05 -1.51
CA GLU A 433 37.83 -22.75 -2.22
C GLU A 433 38.95 -22.22 -1.29
N GLU A 434 38.65 -21.81 -0.06
CA GLU A 434 39.66 -21.48 0.97
C GLU A 434 40.07 -22.69 1.83
N LEU A 435 39.49 -23.87 1.58
CA LEU A 435 39.78 -25.13 2.27
C LEU A 435 40.45 -26.20 1.38
N ASP A 436 40.74 -25.87 0.12
CA ASP A 436 41.61 -26.61 -0.81
C ASP A 436 42.85 -25.76 -1.13
#